data_AF-B7IZD6-F1
#
_entry.id   AF-B7IZD6-F1
#
_cell.length_a   1.000
_cell.length_b   1.000
_cell.length_c   1.000
_cell.angle_alpha   90.00
_cell.angle_beta   90.00
_cell.angle_gamma   90.00
#
_symmetry.space_group_name_H-M   'P 1'
#
loop_
_entity.id
_entity.type
_entity.pdbx_description
1 polymer ?
#
loop_
_entity_poly.entity_id
_entity_poly.type
_entity_poly.pdbx_seq_one_letter_code
_entity_poly.pdbx_strand_id
1 'polypeptide(L)' 'MSEFQSGKREGYIYGYIFLSGNNGLVLDEGPHEYPIESAELLINGEFILMENLTLDLLKTKELYGSRARIKESFIL' A
#
# COMPACT_ATOMS: atom_id res chain seq x y z
N MET A 1 -2.43 20.85 5.59
CA MET A 1 -2.15 19.60 4.85
C MET A 1 -2.66 18.47 5.72
N SER A 2 -3.60 17.65 5.23
CA SER A 2 -4.09 16.50 5.99
C SER A 2 -2.95 15.49 6.12
N GLU A 3 -2.58 15.11 7.34
CA GLU A 3 -1.60 14.06 7.56
C GLU A 3 -2.17 12.73 7.06
N PHE A 4 -1.38 11.97 6.32
CA PHE A 4 -1.76 10.62 5.95
C PHE A 4 -1.81 9.78 7.22
N GLN A 5 -2.98 9.22 7.50
CA GLN A 5 -3.18 8.27 8.60
C GLN A 5 -3.39 6.88 8.00
N SER A 6 -2.69 5.89 8.54
CA SER A 6 -2.95 4.47 8.26
C SER A 6 -4.22 4.02 8.98
N GLY A 7 -4.74 2.86 8.57
CA GLY A 7 -5.96 2.26 9.11
C GLY A 7 -7.15 2.31 8.15
N LYS A 8 -8.26 1.74 8.61
CA LYS A 8 -9.49 1.57 7.83
C LYS A 8 -10.36 2.83 7.85
N ARG A 9 -10.77 3.31 6.68
CA ARG A 9 -11.72 4.41 6.52
C ARG A 9 -12.32 4.40 5.12
N GLU A 10 -13.59 4.80 5.03
CA GLU A 10 -14.29 4.99 3.76
C GLU A 10 -14.26 3.76 2.82
N GLY A 11 -14.20 2.55 3.38
CA GLY A 11 -14.14 1.29 2.63
C GLY A 11 -12.75 0.96 2.06
N TYR A 12 -11.71 1.66 2.53
CA TYR A 12 -10.31 1.41 2.19
C TYR A 12 -9.48 1.22 3.45
N ILE A 13 -8.45 0.40 3.29
CA ILE A 13 -7.37 0.23 4.25
C ILE A 13 -6.19 1.06 3.77
N TYR A 14 -5.75 2.01 4.58
CA TYR A 14 -4.60 2.86 4.28
C TYR A 14 -3.37 2.37 5.02
N GLY A 15 -2.22 2.38 4.36
CA GLY A 15 -0.98 1.93 4.95
C GLY A 15 0.21 2.31 4.10
N TYR A 16 1.31 1.62 4.33
CA TYR A 16 2.57 1.85 3.66
C TYR A 16 3.09 0.56 3.03
N ILE A 17 3.71 0.67 1.86
CA ILE A 17 4.26 -0.50 1.18
C ILE A 17 5.64 -0.82 1.72
N PHE A 18 5.77 -1.99 2.34
CA PHE A 18 7.02 -2.48 2.90
C PHE A 18 7.24 -3.95 2.58
N LEU A 19 8.47 -4.41 2.84
CA LEU A 19 8.83 -5.81 2.73
C LEU A 19 8.64 -6.48 4.10
N SER A 20 7.64 -7.32 4.22
CA SER A 20 7.46 -8.22 5.36
C SER A 20 8.42 -9.40 5.23
N GLY A 21 9.08 -9.75 6.33
CA GLY A 21 10.16 -10.76 6.33
C GLY A 21 9.72 -12.13 5.81
N ASN A 22 8.46 -12.51 6.04
CA ASN A 22 7.91 -13.80 5.62
C ASN A 22 6.94 -13.70 4.43
N ASN A 23 6.29 -12.55 4.23
CA ASN A 23 5.15 -12.42 3.31
C ASN A 23 5.49 -11.66 2.01
N GLY A 24 6.75 -11.24 1.84
CA GLY A 24 7.14 -10.43 0.69
C GLY A 24 6.60 -9.00 0.82
N LEU A 25 6.15 -8.40 -0.28
CA LEU A 25 5.59 -7.05 -0.23
C LEU A 25 4.20 -7.05 0.39
N VAL A 26 3.98 -6.14 1.35
CA VAL A 26 2.71 -5.97 2.06
C VAL A 26 2.35 -4.50 2.16
N LEU A 27 1.05 -4.23 2.30
CA LEU A 27 0.56 -2.96 2.83
C LEU A 27 0.47 -3.12 4.35
N ASP A 28 1.30 -2.37 5.05
CA ASP A 28 1.33 -2.31 6.51
C ASP A 28 0.48 -1.12 6.99
N GLU A 29 -0.63 -1.41 7.66
CA GLU A 29 -1.45 -0.38 8.32
C GLU A 29 -1.04 -0.11 9.77
N GLY A 30 -0.06 -0.86 10.29
CA GLY A 30 0.41 -0.90 11.67
C GLY A 30 0.02 -2.22 12.35
N PRO A 31 -1.25 -2.41 12.75
CA PRO A 31 -1.67 -3.65 13.42
C PRO A 31 -1.80 -4.86 12.49
N HIS A 32 -2.00 -4.63 11.19
CA HIS A 32 -2.20 -5.70 10.20
C HIS A 32 -1.39 -5.44 8.94
N GLU A 33 -1.04 -6.53 8.27
CA GLU A 33 -0.43 -6.55 6.95
C GLU A 33 -1.42 -7.12 5.94
N TYR A 34 -1.47 -6.53 4.75
CA TYR A 34 -2.37 -6.94 3.67
C TYR A 34 -1.62 -7.22 2.36
N PRO A 35 -2.09 -8.19 1.56
CA PRO A 35 -1.52 -8.45 0.25
C PRO A 35 -1.68 -7.24 -0.67
N ILE A 36 -0.64 -6.93 -1.44
CA ILE A 36 -0.57 -5.70 -2.25
C ILE A 36 -1.11 -5.85 -3.67
N GLU A 37 -1.71 -6.99 -4.02
CA GLU A 37 -2.17 -7.30 -5.38
C GLU A 37 -3.14 -6.26 -5.93
N SER A 38 -3.95 -5.66 -5.05
CA SER A 38 -4.91 -4.60 -5.38
C SER A 38 -4.56 -3.25 -4.73
N ALA A 39 -3.29 -3.04 -4.39
CA ALA A 39 -2.86 -1.80 -3.75
C ALA A 39 -2.74 -0.66 -4.75
N GLU A 40 -3.32 0.48 -4.38
CA GLU A 40 -3.18 1.74 -5.08
C GLU A 40 -2.13 2.59 -4.34
N LEU A 41 -1.07 2.97 -5.02
CA LEU A 41 0.01 3.81 -4.48
C LEU A 41 -0.39 5.29 -4.58
N LEU A 42 -0.12 6.06 -3.54
CA LEU A 42 -0.27 7.51 -3.55
C LEU A 42 0.92 8.15 -4.26
N ILE A 43 0.71 8.62 -5.48
CA ILE A 43 1.73 9.25 -6.33
C ILE A 43 1.21 10.62 -6.74
N ASN A 44 1.98 11.67 -6.45
CA ASN A 44 1.60 13.05 -6.77
C ASN A 44 0.21 13.47 -6.26
N GLY A 45 -0.27 12.87 -5.16
CA GLY A 45 -1.57 13.17 -4.56
C GLY A 45 -2.74 12.32 -5.09
N GLU A 46 -2.49 11.44 -6.06
CA GLU A 46 -3.49 10.52 -6.61
C GLU A 46 -3.18 9.07 -6.26
N PHE A 47 -4.23 8.28 -6.02
CA PHE A 47 -4.09 6.84 -5.81
C PHE A 47 -4.13 6.12 -7.15
N ILE A 48 -3.02 5.48 -7.51
CA ILE A 48 -2.82 4.82 -8.79
C ILE A 48 -2.63 3.32 -8.54
N LEU A 49 -3.51 2.51 -9.13
CA LEU A 49 -3.32 1.05 -9.18
C LEU A 49 -2.11 0.75 -10.06
N MET A 50 -1.10 0.08 -9.49
CA MET A 50 -0.01 -0.48 -10.28
C MET A 50 -0.18 -1.98 -10.39
N GLU A 51 -0.34 -2.45 -11.62
CA GLU A 51 -0.28 -3.88 -11.89
C GLU A 51 1.17 -4.38 -11.69
N ASN A 52 1.32 -5.57 -11.10
CA ASN A 52 2.61 -6.22 -10.88
C ASN A 52 3.60 -5.38 -10.07
N LEU A 53 3.17 -4.84 -8.93
CA LEU A 53 4.07 -4.25 -7.94
C LEU A 53 5.15 -5.27 -7.53
N THR A 54 6.41 -4.97 -7.83
CA THR A 54 7.57 -5.76 -7.39
C THR A 54 8.51 -4.93 -6.55
N LEU A 55 9.32 -5.59 -5.72
CA LEU A 55 10.29 -4.91 -4.87
C LEU A 55 11.31 -4.12 -5.71
N ASP A 56 11.77 -4.70 -6.82
CA ASP A 56 12.68 -4.04 -7.76
C ASP A 56 12.06 -2.78 -8.38
N LEU A 57 10.78 -2.84 -8.79
CA LEU A 57 10.07 -1.67 -9.32
C LEU A 57 9.99 -0.56 -8.27
N LEU A 58 9.62 -0.90 -7.03
CA LEU A 58 9.52 0.05 -5.93
C LEU A 58 10.87 0.70 -5.60
N LYS A 59 11.96 -0.08 -5.58
CA LYS A 59 13.30 0.46 -5.35
C LYS A 59 13.76 1.35 -6.49
N THR A 60 13.55 0.92 -7.74
CA THR A 60 13.97 1.66 -8.95
C THR A 60 13.24 3.00 -9.08
N LYS A 61 11.96 3.05 -8.69
CA LYS A 61 11.13 4.26 -8.73
C LYS A 61 11.14 5.06 -7.43
N GLU A 62 11.94 4.67 -6.44
CA GLU A 62 11.97 5.28 -5.10
C GLU A 62 10.59 5.31 -4.41
N LEU A 63 9.75 4.30 -4.68
CA LEU A 63 8.40 4.13 -4.14
C LEU A 63 8.35 3.19 -2.93
N TYR A 64 9.47 2.66 -2.47
CA TYR A 64 9.50 1.86 -1.24
C TYR A 64 9.10 2.71 -0.03
N GLY A 65 8.22 2.20 0.84
CA GLY A 65 7.62 2.99 1.93
C GLY A 65 6.56 3.99 1.47
N SER A 66 6.12 3.93 0.20
CA SER A 66 5.05 4.79 -0.28
C SER A 66 3.75 4.50 0.46
N ARG A 67 3.00 5.58 0.66
CA ARG A 67 1.61 5.54 1.12
C ARG A 67 0.78 4.81 0.07
N ALA A 68 -0.08 3.92 0.52
CA ALA A 68 -0.97 3.16 -0.34
C ALA A 68 -2.31 2.94 0.32
N ARG A 69 -3.27 2.46 -0.48
CA ARG A 69 -4.55 1.96 0.02
C ARG A 69 -4.98 0.72 -0.74
N ILE A 70 -5.80 -0.11 -0.10
CA ILE A 70 -6.49 -1.25 -0.72
C ILE A 70 -7.98 -1.12 -0.39
N LYS A 71 -8.87 -1.43 -1.34
CA LYS A 71 -10.31 -1.53 -1.03
C LYS A 71 -10.56 -2.71 -0.10
N GLU A 72 -11.31 -2.49 0.96
CA GLU A 72 -11.64 -3.54 1.93
C GLU A 72 -12.32 -4.76 1.27
N SER A 73 -13.06 -4.54 0.19
CA SER A 73 -13.71 -5.61 -0.59
C SER A 73 -12.76 -6.61 -1.25
N PHE A 74 -11.46 -6.29 -1.37
CA PHE A 74 -10.45 -7.18 -1.95
C PHE A 74 -9.71 -8.02 -0.91
N ILE A 75 -9.98 -7.82 0.38
CA ILE A 75 -9.36 -8.53 1.49
C ILE A 75 -10.25 -9.67 2.02
N LEU A 76 -11.52 -9.73 1.57
CA LEU A 76 -12.55 -10.69 2.00
C LEU A 76 -12.60 -11.95 1.13
#